data_AF-A0A0E0L1V4-F1
#
_entry.id   AF-A0A0E0L1V4-F1
#
_cell.length_a   1.000
_cell.length_b   1.000
_cell.length_c   1.000
_cell.angle_alpha   90.00
_cell.angle_beta   90.00
_cell.angle_gamma   90.00
#
_symmetry.space_group_name_H-M   'P 1'
#
loop_
_entity.id
_entity.type
_entity.pdbx_description
1 polymer ?
#
loop_
_entity_poly.entity_id
_entity_poly.type
_entity_poly.pdbx_seq_one_letter_code
_entity_poly.pdbx_strand_id
1 'polypeptide(L)'
;MAAVRAAASSSCCSRSRPRSSAGRVTALPADGRGDGASTAASYKELGLYSLKKRIEDAVVRVETTASSALEMEEARRIRQEEVLRGRNLWDNPAKSHETLSALADAIRVVDHLKDLRYKAEEAKLISQLSEMDVINVELFKQAYKTSVDASEFLDRYQMYKLLKGPYDKEGACIIVTAGSEGVASEASRL
;
A
#
# COMPACT_ATOMS: atom_id res chain seq x y z
N MET A 1 -10.31 44.37 23.61
CA MET A 1 -9.11 43.69 24.16
C MET A 1 -9.57 42.68 25.20
N ALA A 2 -9.63 41.40 24.85
CA ALA A 2 -9.89 40.31 25.79
C ALA A 2 -8.81 39.25 25.54
N ALA A 3 -7.94 39.07 26.53
CA ALA A 3 -6.83 38.13 26.48
C ALA A 3 -7.32 36.72 26.82
N VAL A 4 -7.21 35.79 25.88
CA VAL A 4 -7.45 34.36 26.13
C VAL A 4 -6.12 33.71 26.45
N ARG A 5 -5.98 33.22 27.69
CA ARG A 5 -4.85 32.41 28.17
C ARG A 5 -4.81 31.08 27.42
N ALA A 6 -3.70 30.80 26.74
CA ALA A 6 -3.40 29.48 26.21
C ALA A 6 -2.91 28.56 27.34
N ALA A 7 -3.63 27.46 27.58
CA ALA A 7 -3.16 26.36 28.42
C ALA A 7 -2.36 25.40 27.53
N ALA A 8 -1.06 25.26 27.79
CA ALA A 8 -0.21 24.26 27.16
C ALA A 8 -0.44 22.91 27.85
N SER A 9 -1.05 21.96 27.14
CA SER A 9 -1.11 20.56 27.58
C SER A 9 0.11 19.81 27.04
N SER A 10 0.98 19.40 27.96
CA SER A 10 2.12 18.54 27.68
C SER A 10 1.64 17.12 27.37
N SER A 11 1.73 16.71 26.11
CA SER A 11 1.48 15.32 25.71
C SER A 11 2.69 14.45 26.07
N CYS A 12 2.51 13.58 27.06
CA CYS A 12 3.47 12.55 27.43
C CYS A 12 3.45 11.43 26.39
N CYS A 13 4.47 11.37 25.53
CA CYS A 13 4.68 10.26 24.60
C CYS A 13 5.19 9.01 25.36
N SER A 14 4.28 8.11 25.75
CA SER A 14 4.65 6.77 26.22
C SER A 14 5.15 5.91 25.06
N ARG A 15 6.48 5.72 24.96
CA ARG A 15 7.12 4.76 24.06
C ARG A 15 6.78 3.33 24.49
N SER A 16 5.93 2.64 23.75
CA SER A 16 5.78 1.19 23.84
C SER A 16 6.97 0.50 23.16
N ARG A 17 7.72 -0.29 23.93
CA ARG A 17 8.75 -1.21 23.41
C ARG A 17 8.07 -2.47 22.84
N PRO A 18 8.52 -3.01 21.69
CA PRO A 18 8.03 -4.31 21.25
C PRO A 18 8.60 -5.42 22.14
N ARG A 19 7.71 -6.30 22.61
CA ARG A 19 8.03 -7.55 23.32
C ARG A 19 8.63 -8.52 22.31
N SER A 20 9.92 -8.83 22.45
CA SER A 20 10.58 -9.95 21.77
C SER A 20 10.00 -11.27 22.30
N SER A 21 9.23 -11.97 21.48
CA SER A 21 8.88 -13.38 21.72
C SER A 21 9.99 -14.26 21.16
N ALA A 22 10.95 -14.61 22.00
CA ALA A 22 11.93 -15.65 21.72
C ALA A 22 11.22 -17.02 21.71
N GLY A 23 10.78 -17.46 20.54
CA GLY A 23 10.36 -18.84 20.30
C GLY A 23 11.59 -19.76 20.26
N ARG A 24 11.63 -20.75 21.17
CA ARG A 24 12.66 -21.79 21.26
C ARG A 24 12.89 -22.46 19.90
N VAL A 25 14.09 -22.30 19.35
CA VAL A 25 14.62 -23.18 18.30
C VAL A 25 15.13 -24.45 18.98
N THR A 26 14.46 -25.57 18.78
CA THR A 26 14.97 -26.90 19.11
C THR A 26 16.16 -27.20 18.22
N ALA A 27 17.36 -27.28 18.81
CA ALA A 27 18.55 -27.78 18.12
C ALA A 27 18.42 -29.29 17.89
N LEU A 28 18.37 -29.69 16.62
CA LEU A 28 18.53 -31.08 16.19
C LEU A 28 20.03 -31.42 16.05
N PRO A 29 20.43 -32.69 16.23
CA PRO A 29 21.83 -33.05 16.35
C PRO A 29 22.56 -32.86 15.01
N ALA A 30 23.74 -32.27 15.10
CA ALA A 30 24.66 -32.13 13.99
C ALA A 30 25.38 -33.46 13.77
N ASP A 31 24.87 -34.28 12.85
CA ASP A 31 25.61 -35.38 12.27
C ASP A 31 25.44 -35.34 10.74
N GLY A 32 26.56 -35.22 10.02
CA GLY A 32 26.57 -35.29 8.56
C GLY A 32 27.64 -34.43 7.90
N ARG A 33 28.81 -35.05 7.72
CA ARG A 33 29.97 -34.55 6.99
C ARG A 33 29.67 -34.45 5.49
N GLY A 34 29.67 -33.23 4.94
CA GLY A 34 29.67 -32.95 3.50
C GLY A 34 28.68 -31.85 3.10
N ASP A 35 29.13 -30.87 2.31
CA ASP A 35 28.28 -30.02 1.46
C ASP A 35 27.57 -28.78 2.05
N GLY A 36 28.20 -28.07 3.00
CA GLY A 36 27.75 -26.72 3.40
C GLY A 36 27.68 -25.69 2.26
N ALA A 37 28.39 -25.94 1.14
CA ALA A 37 28.33 -25.11 -0.06
C ALA A 37 27.10 -25.42 -0.96
N SER A 38 26.69 -26.69 -1.10
CA SER A 38 25.54 -27.06 -1.93
C SER A 38 24.21 -26.77 -1.25
N THR A 39 24.14 -26.93 0.08
CA THR A 39 23.00 -26.45 0.88
C THR A 39 22.89 -24.92 0.86
N ALA A 40 23.99 -24.18 1.00
CA ALA A 40 23.95 -22.71 0.88
C ALA A 40 23.57 -22.23 -0.54
N ALA A 41 23.96 -22.97 -1.59
CA ALA A 41 23.54 -22.68 -2.96
C ALA A 41 22.05 -22.91 -3.17
N SER A 42 21.50 -24.03 -2.67
CA SER A 42 20.06 -24.32 -2.76
C SER A 42 19.23 -23.33 -1.94
N TYR A 43 19.68 -22.90 -0.75
CA TYR A 43 19.00 -21.84 0.00
C TYR A 43 19.01 -20.48 -0.72
N LYS A 44 20.08 -20.15 -1.46
CA LYS A 44 20.14 -18.93 -2.29
C LYS A 44 19.19 -19.01 -3.47
N GLU A 45 19.13 -20.17 -4.13
CA GLU A 45 18.24 -20.43 -5.26
C GLU A 45 16.75 -20.40 -4.84
N LEU A 46 16.41 -21.04 -3.72
CA LEU A 46 15.07 -20.98 -3.12
C LEU A 46 14.70 -19.55 -2.70
N GLY A 47 15.66 -18.80 -2.16
CA GLY A 47 15.47 -17.39 -1.82
C GLY A 47 15.19 -16.53 -3.05
N LEU A 48 15.90 -16.78 -4.16
CA LEU A 48 15.69 -16.08 -5.43
C LEU A 48 14.32 -16.42 -6.04
N TYR A 49 13.93 -17.70 -6.02
CA TYR A 49 12.61 -18.13 -6.49
C TYR A 49 11.48 -17.48 -5.69
N SER A 50 11.61 -17.43 -4.35
CA SER A 50 10.65 -16.72 -3.50
C SER A 50 10.54 -15.24 -3.86
N LEU A 51 11.68 -14.59 -4.10
CA LEU A 51 11.72 -13.19 -4.48
C LEU A 51 11.07 -12.95 -5.85
N LYS A 52 11.34 -13.83 -6.81
CA LYS A 52 10.75 -13.83 -8.15
C LYS A 52 9.23 -13.87 -8.07
N LYS A 53 8.71 -14.87 -7.38
CA LYS A 53 7.27 -15.06 -7.20
C LYS A 53 6.60 -13.82 -6.61
N ARG A 54 7.25 -13.18 -5.62
CA ARG A 54 6.72 -11.94 -5.03
C ARG A 54 6.68 -10.78 -6.02
N ILE A 55 7.67 -10.67 -6.91
CA ILE A 55 7.66 -9.66 -7.98
C ILE A 55 6.53 -9.96 -8.96
N GLU A 56 6.39 -11.21 -9.42
CA GLU A 56 5.34 -11.63 -10.34
C GLU A 56 3.95 -11.39 -9.76
N ASP A 57 3.71 -11.79 -8.51
CA ASP A 57 2.43 -11.56 -7.81
C ASP A 57 2.10 -10.06 -7.71
N ALA A 58 3.11 -9.23 -7.41
CA ALA A 58 2.94 -7.79 -7.35
C ALA A 58 2.68 -7.17 -8.74
N VAL A 59 3.39 -7.62 -9.78
CA VAL A 59 3.19 -7.20 -11.17
C VAL A 59 1.77 -7.53 -11.62
N VAL A 60 1.31 -8.78 -11.42
CA VAL A 60 -0.05 -9.20 -11.81
C VAL A 60 -1.11 -8.37 -11.09
N ARG A 61 -0.93 -8.10 -9.79
CA ARG A 61 -1.84 -7.25 -9.02
C ARG A 61 -1.88 -5.82 -9.57
N VAL A 62 -0.72 -5.23 -9.87
CA VAL A 62 -0.63 -3.87 -10.44
C VAL A 62 -1.24 -3.85 -11.84
N GLU A 63 -0.92 -4.80 -12.72
CA GLU A 63 -1.47 -4.87 -14.08
C GLU A 63 -3.01 -4.92 -14.07
N THR A 64 -3.59 -5.79 -13.24
CA THR A 64 -5.05 -5.95 -13.15
C THR A 64 -5.72 -4.74 -12.51
N THR A 65 -5.21 -4.29 -11.36
CA THR A 65 -5.86 -3.22 -10.58
C THR A 65 -5.59 -1.84 -11.15
N ALA A 66 -4.35 -1.54 -11.52
CA ALA A 66 -3.97 -0.23 -12.05
C ALA A 66 -4.61 0.02 -13.42
N SER A 67 -4.82 -1.01 -14.26
CA SER A 67 -5.52 -0.82 -15.55
C SER A 67 -6.98 -0.41 -15.35
N SER A 68 -7.72 -1.11 -14.48
CA SER A 68 -9.10 -0.73 -14.14
C SER A 68 -9.16 0.63 -13.44
N ALA A 69 -8.23 0.90 -12.53
CA ALA A 69 -8.14 2.18 -11.85
C ALA A 69 -7.86 3.35 -12.81
N LEU A 70 -6.94 3.15 -13.76
CA LEU A 70 -6.55 4.14 -14.75
C LEU A 70 -7.73 4.53 -15.63
N GLU A 71 -8.47 3.53 -16.14
CA GLU A 71 -9.66 3.77 -16.95
C GLU A 71 -10.70 4.63 -16.20
N MET A 72 -10.99 4.29 -14.94
CA MET A 72 -11.93 5.06 -14.13
C MET A 72 -11.47 6.49 -13.87
N GLU A 73 -10.17 6.69 -13.64
CA GLU A 73 -9.58 7.98 -13.33
C GLU A 73 -9.45 8.87 -14.58
N GLU A 74 -9.13 8.30 -15.73
CA GLU A 74 -9.17 9.01 -17.01
C GLU A 74 -10.60 9.43 -17.37
N ALA A 75 -11.60 8.56 -17.17
CA ALA A 75 -12.99 8.94 -17.35
C ALA A 75 -13.43 10.05 -16.39
N ARG A 76 -12.94 10.04 -15.14
CA ARG A 76 -13.18 11.12 -14.17
C ARG A 76 -12.57 12.45 -14.63
N ARG A 77 -11.32 12.42 -15.08
CA ARG A 77 -10.61 13.58 -15.64
C ARG A 77 -11.38 14.17 -16.83
N ILE A 78 -11.79 13.33 -17.79
CA ILE A 78 -12.54 13.75 -18.98
C ILE A 78 -13.84 14.46 -18.59
N ARG A 79 -14.64 13.86 -17.69
CA ARG A 79 -15.88 14.49 -17.21
C ARG A 79 -15.63 15.86 -16.57
N GLN A 80 -14.55 16.01 -15.81
CA GLN A 80 -14.19 17.29 -15.20
C GLN A 80 -13.77 18.33 -16.26
N GLU A 81 -12.99 17.92 -17.27
CA GLU A 81 -12.62 18.79 -18.39
C GLU A 81 -13.84 19.25 -19.20
N GLU A 82 -14.81 18.37 -19.41
CA GLU A 82 -16.07 18.70 -20.08
C GLU A 82 -16.88 19.75 -19.31
N VAL A 83 -17.00 19.61 -17.99
CA VAL A 83 -17.67 20.61 -17.13
C VAL A 83 -17.00 21.98 -17.22
N LEU A 84 -15.67 22.02 -17.32
CA LEU A 84 -14.92 23.27 -17.44
C LEU A 84 -15.12 23.94 -18.81
N ARG A 85 -15.27 23.17 -19.89
CA ARG A 85 -15.47 23.72 -21.25
C ARG A 85 -16.77 24.53 -21.39
N GLY A 86 -17.81 24.18 -20.63
CA GLY A 86 -19.12 24.83 -20.70
C GLY A 86 -19.36 25.94 -19.67
N ARG A 87 -18.37 26.27 -18.82
CA ARG A 87 -18.56 27.14 -17.65
C ARG A 87 -17.68 28.39 -17.71
N ASN A 88 -18.24 29.53 -17.30
CA ASN A 88 -17.45 30.72 -16.96
C ASN A 88 -16.85 30.57 -15.56
N LEU A 89 -15.52 30.47 -15.48
CA LEU A 89 -14.80 30.28 -14.21
C LEU A 89 -14.84 31.52 -13.30
N TRP A 90 -15.23 32.67 -13.83
CA TRP A 90 -15.26 33.94 -13.10
C TRP A 90 -16.58 34.18 -12.36
N ASP A 91 -17.65 33.44 -12.66
CA ASP A 91 -18.96 33.63 -12.02
C ASP A 91 -18.96 33.25 -10.55
N ASN A 92 -18.17 32.24 -10.17
CA ASN A 92 -18.02 31.81 -8.78
C ASN A 92 -16.60 31.28 -8.55
N PRO A 93 -15.66 32.15 -8.14
CA PRO A 93 -14.26 31.78 -7.94
C PRO A 93 -14.06 30.61 -6.96
N ALA A 94 -14.89 30.52 -5.91
CA ALA A 94 -14.81 29.43 -4.93
C ALA A 94 -15.14 28.06 -5.56
N LYS A 95 -16.25 27.99 -6.31
CA LYS A 95 -16.62 26.75 -7.03
C LYS A 95 -15.61 26.42 -8.13
N SER A 96 -15.10 27.41 -8.84
CA SER A 96 -14.10 27.21 -9.88
C SER A 96 -12.80 26.64 -9.31
N HIS A 97 -12.32 27.19 -8.18
CA HIS A 97 -11.14 26.67 -7.48
C HIS A 97 -11.33 25.21 -7.06
N GLU A 98 -12.48 24.87 -6.48
CA GLU A 98 -12.82 23.48 -6.12
C GLU A 98 -12.75 22.54 -7.33
N THR A 99 -13.37 22.91 -8.46
CA THR A 99 -13.35 22.09 -9.68
C THR A 99 -11.95 21.95 -10.29
N LEU A 100 -11.15 23.01 -10.29
CA LEU A 100 -9.78 22.99 -10.79
C LEU A 100 -8.86 22.15 -9.89
N SER A 101 -9.03 22.25 -8.57
CA SER A 101 -8.31 21.41 -7.62
C SER A 101 -8.66 19.94 -7.83
N ALA A 102 -9.95 19.62 -7.99
CA ALA A 102 -10.39 18.25 -8.24
C ALA A 102 -9.87 17.69 -9.57
N LEU A 103 -9.73 18.52 -10.62
CA LEU A 103 -9.10 18.14 -11.88
C LEU A 103 -7.60 17.92 -11.73
N ALA A 104 -6.89 18.82 -11.03
CA ALA A 104 -5.47 18.69 -10.77
C ALA A 104 -5.17 17.39 -9.99
N ASP A 105 -6.00 17.06 -9.00
CA ASP A 105 -5.88 15.82 -8.25
C ASP A 105 -6.15 14.58 -9.12
N ALA A 106 -7.10 14.65 -10.06
CA ALA A 106 -7.35 13.56 -11.02
C ALA A 106 -6.17 13.35 -11.98
N ILE A 107 -5.60 14.44 -12.51
CA ILE A 107 -4.41 14.38 -13.38
C ILE A 107 -3.24 13.73 -12.65
N ARG A 108 -2.95 14.18 -11.43
CA ARG A 108 -1.88 13.59 -10.60
C ARG A 108 -2.07 12.09 -10.42
N VAL A 109 -3.29 11.65 -10.10
CA VAL A 109 -3.60 10.22 -9.92
C VAL A 109 -3.40 9.44 -11.22
N VAL A 110 -3.87 9.96 -12.36
CA VAL A 110 -3.67 9.34 -13.68
C VAL A 110 -2.18 9.19 -13.99
N ASP A 111 -1.38 10.23 -13.76
CA ASP A 111 0.06 10.20 -14.01
C ASP A 111 0.75 9.14 -13.15
N HIS A 112 0.42 9.08 -11.86
CA HIS A 112 1.00 8.07 -10.97
C HIS A 112 0.58 6.64 -11.35
N LEU A 113 -0.66 6.43 -11.81
CA LEU A 113 -1.12 5.12 -12.29
C LEU A 113 -0.38 4.70 -13.57
N LYS A 114 -0.06 5.65 -14.46
CA LYS A 114 0.77 5.38 -15.65
C LYS A 114 2.20 5.02 -15.26
N ASP A 115 2.80 5.76 -14.34
CA ASP A 115 4.14 5.48 -13.81
C ASP A 115 4.21 4.10 -13.16
N LEU A 116 3.17 3.71 -12.42
CA LEU A 116 3.08 2.38 -11.83
C LEU A 116 3.07 1.27 -12.86
N ARG A 117 2.31 1.44 -13.95
CA ARG A 117 2.27 0.46 -15.02
C ARG A 117 3.63 0.31 -15.68
N TYR A 118 4.30 1.42 -15.97
CA TYR A 118 5.67 1.40 -16.50
C TYR A 118 6.63 0.65 -15.56
N LYS A 119 6.57 0.94 -14.25
CA LYS A 119 7.40 0.27 -13.23
C LYS A 119 7.11 -1.23 -13.12
N ALA A 120 5.85 -1.64 -13.22
CA ALA A 120 5.48 -3.05 -13.21
C ALA A 120 5.98 -3.77 -14.47
N GLU A 121 5.87 -3.14 -15.64
CA GLU A 121 6.42 -3.65 -16.89
C GLU A 121 7.96 -3.78 -16.82
N GLU A 122 8.66 -2.79 -16.27
CA GLU A 122 10.11 -2.87 -16.03
C GLU A 122 10.48 -4.04 -15.10
N ALA A 123 9.80 -4.18 -13.96
CA ALA A 123 10.04 -5.26 -13.01
C ALA A 123 9.77 -6.65 -13.61
N LYS A 124 8.78 -6.76 -14.49
CA LYS A 124 8.46 -7.97 -15.26
C LYS A 124 9.59 -8.33 -16.22
N LEU A 125 10.06 -7.37 -17.01
CA LEU A 125 11.16 -7.57 -17.96
C LEU A 125 12.46 -7.96 -17.24
N ILE A 126 12.75 -7.32 -16.10
CA ILE A 126 13.92 -7.67 -15.27
C ILE A 126 13.80 -9.10 -14.73
N SER A 127 12.60 -9.50 -14.29
CA SER A 127 12.34 -10.86 -13.81
C SER A 127 12.53 -11.90 -14.92
N GLN A 128 12.08 -11.60 -16.14
CA GLN A 128 12.27 -12.46 -17.31
C GLN A 128 13.75 -12.55 -17.73
N LEU A 129 14.48 -11.43 -17.70
CA LEU A 129 15.91 -11.42 -18.04
C LEU A 129 16.74 -12.32 -17.11
N SER A 130 16.33 -12.45 -15.85
CA SER A 130 17.01 -13.32 -14.88
C SER A 130 16.90 -14.82 -15.20
N GLU A 131 15.95 -15.23 -16.04
CA GLU A 131 15.77 -16.62 -16.47
C GLU A 131 16.79 -17.04 -17.54
N MET A 132 17.44 -16.09 -18.20
CA MET A 132 18.35 -16.32 -19.33
C MET A 132 19.81 -16.55 -18.91
N ASP A 133 20.03 -17.19 -17.75
CA ASP A 133 21.34 -17.56 -17.17
C ASP A 133 22.31 -16.41 -16.82
N VAL A 134 21.87 -15.16 -16.87
CA VAL A 134 22.60 -14.00 -16.31
C VAL A 134 21.89 -13.52 -15.05
N ILE A 135 22.12 -14.22 -13.93
CA ILE A 135 21.54 -13.85 -12.63
C ILE A 135 22.27 -12.60 -12.10
N ASN A 136 21.79 -11.42 -12.50
CA ASN A 136 22.23 -10.16 -11.91
C ASN A 136 21.40 -9.87 -10.65
N VAL A 137 21.98 -10.17 -9.49
CA VAL A 137 21.38 -9.96 -8.17
C VAL A 137 20.97 -8.50 -7.94
N GLU A 138 21.67 -7.53 -8.54
CA GLU A 138 21.34 -6.10 -8.41
C GLU A 138 20.07 -5.74 -9.17
N LEU A 139 19.91 -6.25 -10.40
CA LEU A 139 18.67 -6.09 -11.16
C LEU A 139 17.49 -6.71 -10.41
N PHE A 140 17.68 -7.89 -9.81
CA PHE A 140 16.63 -8.53 -9.03
C PHE A 140 16.21 -7.71 -7.80
N LYS A 141 17.17 -7.10 -7.11
CA LYS A 141 16.91 -6.17 -6.01
C LYS A 141 16.15 -4.93 -6.49
N GLN A 142 16.50 -4.40 -7.67
CA GLN A 142 15.78 -3.28 -8.29
C GLN A 142 14.32 -3.67 -8.59
N ALA A 143 14.09 -4.78 -9.28
CA ALA A 143 12.73 -5.25 -9.59
C ALA A 143 11.91 -5.52 -8.32
N TYR A 144 12.52 -6.08 -7.28
CA TYR A 144 11.87 -6.26 -5.98
C TYR A 144 11.51 -4.94 -5.31
N LYS A 145 12.44 -3.98 -5.26
CA LYS A 145 12.16 -2.66 -4.69
C LYS A 145 11.03 -1.97 -5.45
N THR A 146 11.10 -1.98 -6.78
CA THR A 146 10.07 -1.40 -7.66
C THR A 146 8.70 -2.07 -7.44
N SER A 147 8.65 -3.39 -7.26
CA SER A 147 7.39 -4.10 -7.04
C SER A 147 6.77 -3.83 -5.65
N VAL A 148 7.60 -3.66 -4.62
CA VAL A 148 7.16 -3.22 -3.28
C VAL A 148 6.62 -1.80 -3.34
N ASP A 149 7.39 -0.86 -3.90
CA ASP A 149 6.99 0.54 -4.04
C ASP A 149 5.67 0.67 -4.83
N ALA A 150 5.51 -0.13 -5.89
CA ALA A 150 4.30 -0.15 -6.70
C ALA A 150 3.08 -0.66 -5.94
N SER A 151 3.27 -1.68 -5.10
CA SER A 151 2.22 -2.26 -4.26
C SER A 151 1.77 -1.27 -3.18
N GLU A 152 2.70 -0.63 -2.49
CA GLU A 152 2.39 0.39 -1.47
C GLU A 152 1.65 1.60 -2.03
N PHE A 153 1.95 2.01 -3.27
CA PHE A 153 1.17 3.04 -3.93
C PHE A 153 -0.27 2.56 -4.18
N LEU A 154 -0.43 1.35 -4.69
CA LEU A 154 -1.75 0.81 -5.00
C LEU A 154 -2.62 0.71 -3.74
N ASP A 155 -2.05 0.29 -2.62
CA ASP A 155 -2.71 0.24 -1.31
C ASP A 155 -3.18 1.65 -0.88
N ARG A 156 -2.31 2.66 -1.02
CA ARG A 156 -2.66 4.06 -0.73
C ARG A 156 -3.76 4.58 -1.65
N TYR A 157 -3.72 4.24 -2.94
CA TYR A 157 -4.76 4.63 -3.89
C TYR A 157 -6.11 4.01 -3.53
N GLN A 158 -6.14 2.72 -3.21
CA GLN A 158 -7.36 2.02 -2.78
C GLN A 158 -7.91 2.61 -1.48
N MET A 159 -7.04 2.86 -0.50
CA MET A 159 -7.41 3.49 0.75
C MET A 159 -8.01 4.88 0.52
N TYR A 160 -7.38 5.73 -0.30
CA TYR A 160 -7.92 7.05 -0.67
C TYR A 160 -9.29 6.97 -1.37
N LYS A 161 -9.54 5.91 -2.14
CA LYS A 161 -10.83 5.69 -2.79
C LYS A 161 -11.95 5.39 -1.80
N LEU A 162 -11.64 4.58 -0.79
CA LEU A 162 -12.59 4.17 0.24
C LEU A 162 -12.80 5.25 1.29
N LEU A 163 -11.75 6.01 1.62
CA LEU A 163 -11.73 6.99 2.70
C LEU A 163 -12.03 8.43 2.21
N LYS A 164 -13.28 8.71 1.85
CA LYS A 164 -13.75 10.03 1.38
C LYS A 164 -14.88 10.65 2.21
N GLY A 165 -15.35 9.93 3.21
CA GLY A 165 -16.37 10.36 4.14
C GLY A 165 -15.88 11.47 5.07
N PRO A 166 -16.81 12.27 5.63
CA PRO A 166 -16.49 13.41 6.48
C PRO A 166 -15.77 13.03 7.78
N TYR A 167 -15.88 11.78 8.23
CA TYR A 167 -15.29 11.28 9.47
C TYR A 167 -14.20 10.23 9.25
N ASP A 168 -13.79 9.98 8.01
CA ASP A 168 -12.83 8.89 7.69
C ASP A 168 -11.42 9.17 8.20
N LYS A 169 -11.14 10.42 8.57
CA LYS A 169 -9.89 10.85 9.22
C LYS A 169 -9.94 10.71 10.75
N GLU A 170 -11.13 10.58 11.31
CA GLU A 170 -11.34 10.50 12.75
C GLU A 170 -11.21 9.06 13.25
N GLY A 171 -10.86 8.90 14.52
CA GLY A 171 -10.82 7.58 15.14
C GLY A 171 -12.22 7.01 15.34
N ALA A 172 -12.39 5.70 15.08
CA ALA A 172 -13.66 5.01 15.35
C ALA A 172 -13.73 4.53 16.82
N CYS A 173 -14.84 4.84 17.50
CA CYS A 173 -15.19 4.25 18.79
C CYS A 173 -16.19 3.11 18.57
N ILE A 174 -15.76 1.87 18.82
CA ILE A 174 -16.61 0.68 18.68
C ILE A 174 -17.19 0.34 20.05
N ILE A 175 -18.51 0.43 20.19
CA ILE A 175 -19.23 0.04 21.40
C ILE A 175 -19.96 -1.27 21.09
N VAL A 176 -19.53 -2.35 21.75
CA VAL A 176 -20.18 -3.66 21.64
C VAL A 176 -21.10 -3.83 22.85
N THR A 177 -22.40 -3.95 22.60
CA THR A 177 -23.41 -4.24 23.62
C THR A 177 -23.94 -5.66 23.47
N ALA A 178 -24.02 -6.39 24.58
CA ALA A 178 -24.64 -7.70 24.60
C ALA A 178 -26.18 -7.56 24.46
N GLY A 179 -26.78 -8.36 23.56
CA GLY A 179 -28.23 -8.45 23.43
C GLY A 179 -28.87 -9.12 24.66
N SER A 180 -30.07 -8.69 25.04
CA SER A 180 -30.75 -9.15 26.28
C SER A 180 -31.33 -10.56 26.21
N GLU A 181 -31.28 -11.24 25.06
CA GLU A 181 -31.85 -12.57 24.85
C GLU A 181 -30.76 -13.65 24.78
N GLY A 182 -30.39 -14.19 25.93
CA GLY A 182 -29.61 -15.44 26.02
C GLY A 182 -28.68 -15.51 27.22
N VAL A 183 -28.72 -16.65 27.93
CA VAL A 183 -27.88 -16.99 29.11
C VAL A 183 -26.39 -17.25 28.72
N ALA A 184 -26.00 -16.88 27.49
CA ALA A 184 -24.65 -17.03 26.94
C ALA A 184 -24.14 -15.76 26.23
N SER A 185 -24.80 -14.60 26.42
CA SER A 185 -24.42 -13.35 25.73
C SER A 185 -23.17 -12.67 26.30
N GLU A 186 -22.82 -12.99 27.55
CA GLU A 186 -21.53 -12.65 28.14
C GLU A 186 -20.79 -13.97 28.28
N ALA A 187 -19.68 -14.14 27.54
CA ALA A 187 -18.84 -15.32 27.66
C ALA A 187 -18.55 -15.55 29.15
N SER A 188 -19.10 -16.63 29.68
CA SER A 188 -19.08 -16.96 31.10
C SER A 188 -17.67 -16.79 31.62
N ARG A 189 -17.52 -15.84 32.55
CA ARG A 189 -16.32 -15.66 33.38
C ARG A 189 -15.87 -17.04 33.89
N LEU A 190 -14.73 -17.52 33.39
CA LEU A 190 -13.87 -18.50 34.04
C LEU A 190 -12.52 -17.84 34.31
#